data_AF-A0A7W7RB42-F1
#
_entry.id   AF-A0A7W7RB42-F1
#
_cell.length_a   1.000
_cell.length_b   1.000
_cell.length_c   1.000
_cell.angle_alpha   90.00
_cell.angle_beta   90.00
_cell.angle_gamma   90.00
#
_symmetry.space_group_name_H-M   'P 1'
#
loop_
_entity.id
_entity.type
_entity.pdbx_description
1 polymer ?
#
loop_
_entity_poly.entity_id
_entity_poly.type
_entity_poly.pdbx_seq_one_letter_code
_entity_poly.pdbx_strand_id
1 'polypeptide(L)' 'MDGTTKHPALDEEGLRRLLDGLTAVRDGDCSTRLPTDADGLLGEIAGVFNGMADQLSLVTSEVTRVSREVGGQG' A
#
# COMPACT_ATOMS: atom_id res chain seq x y z
N MET A 1 -29.52 -28.38 -8.39
CA MET A 1 -28.37 -29.22 -8.77
C MET A 1 -27.57 -28.40 -9.75
N ASP A 2 -26.36 -27.92 -9.49
CA ASP A 2 -25.53 -27.89 -8.29
C ASP A 2 -24.53 -26.75 -8.48
N GLY A 3 -23.95 -26.30 -7.37
CA GLY A 3 -23.16 -25.09 -7.27
C GLY A 3 -21.94 -25.03 -8.19
N THR A 4 -21.97 -24.07 -9.11
CA THR A 4 -20.82 -23.19 -9.28
C THR A 4 -21.27 -21.81 -8.84
N THR A 5 -21.45 -21.68 -7.52
CA THR A 5 -20.90 -20.53 -6.82
C THR A 5 -19.59 -20.23 -7.52
N LYS A 6 -19.58 -19.15 -8.32
CA LYS A 6 -18.35 -18.45 -8.62
C LYS A 6 -17.81 -18.12 -7.24
N HIS A 7 -16.99 -19.01 -6.68
CA HIS A 7 -15.97 -18.60 -5.73
C HIS A 7 -15.39 -17.36 -6.41
N PRO A 8 -15.46 -16.17 -5.79
CA PRO A 8 -14.82 -15.00 -6.36
C PRO A 8 -13.36 -15.39 -6.48
N ALA A 9 -12.97 -15.88 -7.64
CA ALA A 9 -11.61 -16.15 -8.01
C ALA A 9 -10.96 -14.79 -7.84
N LEU A 10 -10.10 -14.68 -6.81
CA LEU A 10 -9.29 -13.53 -6.44
C LEU A 10 -9.49 -12.36 -7.42
N ASP A 11 -10.25 -11.35 -7.03
CA ASP A 11 -10.65 -10.27 -7.93
C ASP A 11 -9.43 -9.74 -8.71
N GLU A 12 -9.37 -10.02 -10.02
CA GLU A 12 -8.24 -9.67 -10.88
C GLU A 12 -7.96 -8.17 -10.85
N GLU A 13 -9.01 -7.37 -10.77
CA GLU A 13 -8.98 -5.93 -10.55
C GLU A 13 -8.27 -5.56 -9.23
N GLY A 14 -8.53 -6.31 -8.17
CA GLY A 14 -7.90 -6.12 -6.88
C GLY A 14 -6.41 -6.44 -6.88
N LEU A 15 -6.04 -7.55 -7.53
CA LEU A 15 -4.64 -7.91 -7.75
C LEU A 15 -3.91 -6.88 -8.61
N ARG A 16 -4.59 -6.32 -9.61
CA ARG A 16 -4.05 -5.24 -10.45
C ARG A 16 -3.78 -3.98 -9.63
N ARG A 17 -4.74 -3.55 -8.80
CA ARG A 17 -4.56 -2.42 -7.89
C ARG A 17 -3.39 -2.64 -6.92
N LEU A 18 -3.26 -3.84 -6.36
CA LEU A 18 -2.13 -4.21 -5.50
C LEU A 18 -0.80 -4.08 -6.23
N LEU A 19 -0.70 -4.58 -7.47
CA LEU A 19 0.50 -4.47 -8.29
C LEU A 19 0.87 -3.00 -8.55
N ASP A 20 -0.11 -2.17 -8.89
CA ASP A 20 0.12 -0.74 -9.15
C ASP A 20 0.57 -0.04 -7.86
N GLY A 21 -0.01 -0.36 -6.69
CA GLY A 21 0.41 0.15 -5.39
C GLY A 21 1.84 -0.26 -5.00
N LEU A 22 2.21 -1.53 -5.19
CA LEU A 22 3.57 -2.02 -4.95
C LEU A 22 4.58 -1.32 -5.88
N THR A 23 4.19 -1.07 -7.13
CA THR A 23 5.01 -0.34 -8.10
C THR A 23 5.24 1.11 -7.66
N ALA A 24 4.18 1.80 -7.22
CA ALA A 24 4.28 3.17 -6.70
C ALA A 24 5.21 3.26 -5.48
N VAL A 25 5.05 2.36 -4.50
CA VAL A 25 5.90 2.32 -3.30
C VAL A 25 7.36 2.05 -3.66
N ARG A 26 7.62 1.10 -4.58
CA ARG A 26 8.97 0.86 -5.10
C ARG A 26 9.59 2.11 -5.72
N ASP A 27 8.78 2.90 -6.41
CA ASP A 27 9.22 4.14 -7.08
C ASP A 27 9.27 5.35 -6.12
N GLY A 28 8.99 5.13 -4.82
CA GLY A 28 9.10 6.12 -3.74
C GLY A 28 7.80 6.84 -3.40
N ASP A 29 6.70 6.54 -4.10
CA ASP A 29 5.38 7.10 -3.80
C ASP A 29 4.62 6.21 -2.81
N CYS A 30 4.70 6.59 -1.52
CA CYS A 30 3.97 5.94 -0.45
C CYS A 30 2.62 6.63 -0.14
N SER A 31 2.17 7.56 -0.99
CA SER A 31 0.87 8.21 -0.82
C SER A 31 -0.29 7.38 -1.38
N THR A 32 0.01 6.42 -2.27
CA THR A 32 -0.96 5.51 -2.89
C THR A 32 -1.64 4.62 -1.85
N ARG A 33 -2.97 4.45 -1.97
CA ARG A 33 -3.79 3.64 -1.06
C ARG A 33 -4.64 2.62 -1.81
N LEU A 34 -4.77 1.45 -1.20
CA LEU A 34 -5.66 0.40 -1.66
C LEU A 34 -7.04 0.51 -0.98
N PRO A 35 -8.13 0.20 -1.69
CA PRO A 35 -9.47 0.15 -1.13
C PRO A 35 -9.59 -0.98 -0.09
N THR A 36 -10.13 -0.67 1.09
CA THR A 36 -10.29 -1.61 2.20
C THR A 36 -11.70 -2.22 2.28
N ASP A 37 -12.60 -1.77 1.41
CA ASP A 37 -13.99 -2.22 1.29
C ASP A 37 -14.13 -3.57 0.54
N ALA A 38 -13.02 -4.18 0.13
CA ALA A 38 -13.02 -5.51 -0.45
C ALA A 38 -13.20 -6.60 0.63
N ASP A 39 -14.09 -7.56 0.38
CA ASP A 39 -14.28 -8.73 1.23
C ASP A 39 -13.13 -9.74 1.07
N GLY A 40 -12.78 -10.41 2.17
CA GLY A 40 -11.79 -11.50 2.19
C GLY A 40 -10.33 -11.05 2.14
N LEU A 41 -9.45 -11.95 1.68
CA LEU A 41 -7.99 -11.80 1.79
C LEU A 41 -7.47 -10.50 1.14
N LEU A 42 -8.10 -10.03 0.07
CA LEU A 42 -7.69 -8.82 -0.62
C LEU A 42 -7.89 -7.56 0.24
N GLY A 43 -8.97 -7.49 1.03
CA GLY A 43 -9.21 -6.42 1.99
C GLY A 43 -8.19 -6.45 3.14
N GLU A 44 -7.83 -7.64 3.62
CA GLU A 44 -6.77 -7.81 4.62
C GLU A 44 -5.41 -7.35 4.09
N ILE A 45 -5.06 -7.75 2.86
CA ILE A 45 -3.82 -7.29 2.20
C ILE A 45 -3.84 -5.77 2.02
N ALA A 46 -4.97 -5.19 1.59
CA ALA A 46 -5.10 -3.74 1.44
C ALA A 46 -4.87 -3.00 2.76
N GLY A 47 -5.42 -3.51 3.86
CA GLY A 47 -5.19 -2.98 5.21
C GLY A 47 -3.71 -3.01 5.61
N VAL A 48 -3.04 -4.16 5.43
CA VAL A 48 -1.61 -4.31 5.75
C VAL A 48 -0.74 -3.42 4.87
N PHE A 49 -1.00 -3.38 3.56
CA PHE A 49 -0.29 -2.52 2.61
C PHE A 49 -0.42 -1.04 2.98
N ASN A 50 -1.63 -0.57 3.27
CA ASN A 50 -1.85 0.82 3.66
C ASN A 50 -1.07 1.16 4.94
N GLY A 51 -1.09 0.26 5.95
CA GLY A 51 -0.29 0.45 7.16
C GLY A 51 1.22 0.53 6.91
N MET A 52 1.75 -0.29 5.99
CA MET A 52 3.16 -0.20 5.58
C MET A 52 3.47 1.12 4.88
N ALA A 53 2.58 1.59 3.98
CA ALA A 53 2.73 2.85 3.28
C ALA A 53 2.74 4.06 4.24
N ASP A 54 1.90 4.03 5.28
CA ASP A 54 1.91 5.04 6.35
C ASP A 54 3.27 5.10 7.07
N GLN A 55 3.81 3.95 7.45
CA GLN A 55 5.10 3.86 8.14
C GLN A 55 6.25 4.40 7.28
N LEU A 56 6.28 4.06 5.99
CA LEU A 56 7.28 4.59 5.06
C LEU A 56 7.14 6.11 4.85
N SER A 57 5.91 6.62 4.78
CA SER A 57 5.65 8.06 4.66
C SER A 57 6.14 8.83 5.91
N LEU A 58 6.07 8.24 7.10
CA LEU A 58 6.62 8.84 8.32
C LEU A 58 8.15 8.90 8.28
N VAL A 59 8.81 7.81 7.87
CA VAL A 59 10.28 7.75 7.77
C VAL A 59 10.83 8.77 6.78
N THR A 60 10.20 8.94 5.62
CA THR A 60 10.62 9.93 4.60
C THR A 60 10.50 11.38 5.12
N SER A 61 9.50 11.66 5.95
CA SER A 61 9.35 12.98 6.58
C SER A 61 10.46 13.29 7.60
N GLU A 62 10.89 12.29 8.39
CA GLU A 62 11.97 12.44 9.36
C GLU A 62 13.34 12.59 8.69
N VAL A 63 13.61 11.87 7.59
CA VAL A 63 14.84 12.05 6.80
C VAL A 63 14.97 13.49 6.31
N THR A 64 13.87 14.08 5.84
CA THR A 64 13.84 15.48 5.39
C THR A 64 14.11 16.47 6.53
N ARG A 65 13.70 16.14 7.76
CA ARG A 65 13.97 16.96 8.95
C ARG A 65 15.45 16.86 9.37
N VAL A 66 16.00 15.65 9.42
CA VAL A 66 17.41 15.40 9.81
C VAL A 66 18.38 16.07 8.83
N SER A 67 18.10 16.05 7.52
CA SER A 67 18.95 16.74 6.53
C SER A 67 19.04 18.26 6.75
N ARG A 68 18.01 18.90 7.32
CA ARG A 68 18.03 20.33 7.65
C ARG A 68 18.82 20.63 8.92
N GLU A 69 18.72 19.80 9.95
CA GLU A 69 19.44 19.99 11.22
C GLU A 69 20.94 19.76 11.09
N VAL A 70 21.36 18.80 10.25
CA VAL A 70 22.78 18.49 10.03
C VAL A 70 23.45 19.52 9.10
N GLY A 71 22.71 20.15 8.18
CA GLY A 71 23.24 21.16 7.26
C GLY A 71 23.54 22.53 7.88
N GLY A 72 23.10 22.80 9.12
CA GLY A 72 23.28 24.08 9.82
C GLY A 72 24.42 24.13 10.84
N GLN A 73 25.14 23.02 11.06
CA GLN A 73 26.22 22.91 12.06
C GLN A 73 27.63 22.86 11.43
N GLY A 74 27.77 23.33 10.18
CA GLY A 74 29.05 23.53 9.50
C GLY A 74 29.55 24.96 9.61
#